data_AF-A0A4R1XB98-F1
#
_entry.id   AF-A0A4R1XB98-F1
#
_cell.length_a   1.000
_cell.length_b   1.000
_cell.length_c   1.000
_cell.angle_alpha   90.00
_cell.angle_beta   90.00
_cell.angle_gamma   90.00
#
_symmetry.space_group_name_H-M   'P 1'
#
loop_
_entity.id
_entity.type
_entity.pdbx_description
1 polymer ?
#
loop_
_entity_poly.entity_id
_entity_poly.type
_entity_poly.pdbx_seq_one_letter_code
_entity_poly.pdbx_strand_id
1 'polypeptide(L)'
;MAGPSNCLRVAVGIRLGMRLGMRLPESLLMTPQSLLLSDDAPSQTASPAELPAIFRGMPDSVSFNKLRKRLLRNVRQAIDDFGMLNGQKRWLIGVSGGKDSYSLLALLIDLKWRGLLPVELIACNLDQGQPNFPKHILPDYLASIGVAHRIEYRDTYSIVKEKVPAGGTYCALCSRLRRGNLYRIAREEGCDALVLGHHREDILETFFMNFFHGGRLATMPAKLVNDEGDLTVLRPLAYAAEDDLAKFAAAMQFPIIPCDLCGSQDGLERNAMKAMLADIEARMPGRKDTMLRALGHANPSHLLDPKLFDFQSLTTQKPQTVEPLS
;
A
#
# COMPACT_ATOMS: atom_id res chain seq x y z
N MET A 1 -34.11 -29.64 -27.59
CA MET A 1 -32.96 -30.45 -27.11
C MET A 1 -31.75 -30.04 -27.92
N ALA A 2 -30.92 -29.15 -27.37
CA ALA A 2 -29.72 -28.65 -28.03
C ALA A 2 -28.53 -29.50 -27.59
N GLY A 3 -27.86 -30.15 -28.56
CA GLY A 3 -26.62 -30.90 -28.34
C GLY A 3 -25.40 -29.97 -28.24
N PRO A 4 -24.28 -30.43 -27.64
CA PRO A 4 -23.20 -29.56 -27.21
C PRO A 4 -22.18 -29.32 -28.34
N SER A 5 -21.85 -28.04 -28.58
CA SER A 5 -20.76 -27.64 -29.45
C SER A 5 -19.47 -27.49 -28.63
N ASN A 6 -18.56 -28.45 -28.82
CA ASN A 6 -17.16 -28.39 -28.40
C ASN A 6 -16.46 -27.18 -29.03
N CYS A 7 -15.92 -26.28 -28.20
CA CYS A 7 -15.02 -25.23 -28.66
C CYS A 7 -13.59 -25.54 -28.21
N LEU A 8 -12.77 -25.89 -29.20
CA LEU A 8 -11.41 -26.37 -29.10
C LEU A 8 -10.46 -25.22 -28.69
N ARG A 9 -9.67 -25.44 -27.65
CA ARG A 9 -8.55 -24.56 -27.26
C ARG A 9 -7.44 -24.67 -28.30
N VAL A 10 -7.12 -23.57 -28.98
CA VAL A 10 -5.90 -23.45 -29.79
C VAL A 10 -4.82 -22.78 -28.94
N ALA A 11 -3.83 -23.57 -28.53
CA ALA A 11 -2.60 -23.09 -27.93
C ALA A 11 -1.62 -22.72 -29.06
N VAL A 12 -1.29 -21.44 -29.19
CA VAL A 12 -0.24 -20.97 -30.11
C VAL A 12 1.06 -20.86 -29.33
N GLY A 13 1.94 -21.84 -29.51
CA GLY A 13 3.32 -21.79 -29.04
C GLY A 13 4.17 -21.00 -30.03
N ILE A 14 4.66 -19.83 -29.61
CA ILE A 14 5.65 -19.05 -30.37
C ILE A 14 7.04 -19.52 -29.94
N ARG A 15 7.71 -20.28 -30.84
CA ARG A 15 9.15 -20.51 -30.77
C ARG A 15 9.85 -19.29 -31.37
N LEU A 16 10.55 -18.51 -30.55
CA LEU A 16 11.49 -17.51 -31.03
C LEU A 16 12.91 -18.10 -30.96
N GLY A 17 13.45 -18.48 -32.12
CA GLY A 17 14.85 -18.83 -32.28
C GLY A 17 15.65 -17.60 -32.67
N MET A 18 16.52 -17.11 -31.78
CA MET A 18 17.63 -16.23 -32.15
C MET A 18 18.91 -16.80 -31.58
N ARG A 19 19.78 -17.25 -32.50
CA ARG A 19 21.18 -17.60 -32.25
C ARG A 19 21.98 -16.30 -32.16
N LEU A 20 22.54 -16.01 -30.99
CA LEU A 20 23.67 -15.10 -30.83
C LEU A 20 24.73 -15.85 -30.02
N GLY A 21 25.83 -16.17 -30.70
CA GLY A 21 26.96 -16.88 -30.12
C GLY A 21 27.81 -15.92 -29.29
N MET A 22 27.84 -16.15 -27.99
CA MET A 22 28.92 -15.74 -27.11
C MET A 22 29.27 -16.92 -26.21
N ARG A 23 30.53 -17.38 -26.30
CA ARG A 23 31.10 -18.45 -25.48
C ARG A 23 31.30 -17.92 -24.05
N LEU A 24 30.74 -18.62 -23.06
CA LEU A 24 31.11 -18.51 -21.64
C LEU A 24 31.68 -19.86 -21.20
N PRO A 25 32.69 -19.89 -20.30
CA PRO A 25 33.44 -21.11 -20.00
C PRO A 25 32.69 -22.09 -19.10
N GLU A 26 32.91 -23.37 -19.37
CA GLU A 26 32.45 -24.54 -18.61
C GLU A 26 33.00 -24.53 -17.18
N SER A 27 32.13 -24.26 -16.20
CA SER A 27 32.25 -24.84 -14.87
C SER A 27 30.87 -24.85 -14.20
N LEU A 28 30.56 -25.96 -13.53
CA LEU A 28 29.29 -26.31 -12.85
C LEU A 28 28.17 -26.92 -13.70
N LEU A 29 28.40 -28.16 -14.14
CA LEU A 29 27.34 -29.16 -14.24
C LEU A 29 27.27 -29.92 -12.91
N MET A 30 26.21 -29.73 -12.10
CA MET A 30 25.78 -30.70 -11.10
C MET A 30 24.26 -30.87 -11.18
N THR A 31 23.85 -32.13 -11.33
CA THR A 31 22.48 -32.64 -11.38
C THR A 31 21.78 -32.59 -10.01
N PRO A 32 20.43 -32.56 -9.96
CA PRO A 32 19.70 -32.52 -8.69
C PRO A 32 19.57 -33.94 -8.11
N GLN A 33 20.20 -34.18 -6.97
CA GLN A 33 20.00 -35.39 -6.18
C GLN A 33 19.50 -35.01 -4.78
N SER A 34 18.23 -35.36 -4.55
CA SER A 34 17.56 -35.61 -3.25
C SER A 34 18.29 -35.17 -1.98
N LEU A 35 17.86 -34.05 -1.41
CA LEU A 35 18.14 -33.69 -0.01
C LEU A 35 17.01 -34.23 0.87
N LEU A 36 17.29 -35.40 1.45
CA LEU A 36 16.58 -35.96 2.58
C LEU A 36 16.81 -35.08 3.81
N LEU A 37 15.74 -34.94 4.59
CA LEU A 37 15.71 -34.31 5.90
C LEU A 37 16.77 -34.90 6.84
N SER A 38 17.52 -34.03 7.49
CA SER A 38 18.12 -34.31 8.79
C SER A 38 17.85 -33.11 9.69
N ASP A 39 16.91 -33.30 10.61
CA ASP A 39 16.72 -32.49 11.80
C ASP A 39 18.03 -32.42 12.58
N ASP A 40 18.54 -31.21 12.83
CA ASP A 40 19.23 -30.82 14.06
C ASP A 40 19.67 -29.35 13.91
N ALA A 41 18.78 -28.44 14.29
CA ALA A 41 19.11 -27.05 14.57
C ALA A 41 19.20 -26.86 16.09
N PRO A 42 20.25 -26.21 16.63
CA PRO A 42 20.44 -26.09 18.06
C PRO A 42 19.33 -25.24 18.69
N SER A 43 18.58 -25.86 19.59
CA SER A 43 17.53 -25.23 20.37
C SER A 43 18.12 -24.24 21.37
N GLN A 44 18.21 -22.97 20.98
CA GLN A 44 18.24 -21.86 21.94
C GLN A 44 16.78 -21.45 22.19
N THR A 45 16.29 -21.81 23.36
CA THR A 45 14.97 -21.47 23.88
C THR A 45 14.87 -19.97 24.11
N ALA A 46 14.42 -19.23 23.09
CA ALA A 46 13.83 -17.92 23.29
C ALA A 46 12.51 -18.10 24.05
N SER A 47 12.32 -17.41 25.17
CA SER A 47 11.01 -17.33 25.83
C SER A 47 9.96 -16.90 24.80
N PRO A 48 8.73 -17.45 24.82
CA PRO A 48 7.68 -16.97 23.93
C PRO A 48 7.50 -15.47 24.18
N ALA A 49 7.85 -14.65 23.19
CA ALA A 49 7.79 -13.20 23.31
C ALA A 49 6.35 -12.82 23.71
N GLU A 50 6.21 -12.21 24.89
CA GLU A 50 4.92 -11.76 25.40
C GLU A 50 4.19 -10.94 24.33
N LEU A 51 2.86 -11.12 24.26
CA LEU A 51 2.04 -10.43 23.27
C LEU A 51 2.24 -8.91 23.43
N PRO A 52 2.51 -8.16 22.34
CA PRO A 52 2.76 -6.73 22.43
C PRO A 52 1.61 -5.98 23.12
N ALA A 53 1.96 -4.98 23.92
CA ALA A 53 1.03 -4.22 24.75
C ALA A 53 -0.18 -3.62 23.98
N ILE A 54 0.00 -3.31 22.70
CA ILE A 54 -1.07 -2.82 21.81
C ILE A 54 -2.23 -3.81 21.63
N PHE A 55 -2.00 -5.11 21.88
CA PHE A 55 -3.02 -6.16 21.80
C PHE A 55 -3.63 -6.54 23.15
N ARG A 56 -3.31 -5.82 24.24
CA ARG A 56 -3.97 -6.03 25.53
C ARG A 56 -5.48 -5.75 25.38
N GLY A 57 -6.31 -6.68 25.85
CA GLY A 57 -7.76 -6.56 25.76
C GLY A 57 -8.34 -6.76 24.35
N MET A 58 -7.54 -7.20 23.37
CA MET A 58 -8.10 -7.51 22.04
C MET A 58 -9.13 -8.65 22.13
N PRO A 59 -10.21 -8.64 21.34
CA PRO A 59 -11.16 -9.74 21.31
C PRO A 59 -10.52 -11.05 20.82
N ASP A 60 -10.98 -12.19 21.33
CA ASP A 60 -10.54 -13.53 20.92
C ASP A 60 -11.55 -14.25 20.00
N SER A 61 -12.66 -13.59 19.67
CA SER A 61 -13.71 -14.15 18.83
C SER A 61 -13.22 -14.63 17.46
N VAL A 62 -13.86 -15.67 16.91
CA VAL A 62 -13.53 -16.25 15.60
C VAL A 62 -13.62 -15.21 14.48
N SER A 63 -14.62 -14.33 14.53
CA SER A 63 -14.82 -13.25 13.54
C SER A 63 -13.68 -12.24 13.58
N PHE A 64 -13.25 -11.81 14.76
CA PHE A 64 -12.12 -10.89 14.92
C PHE A 64 -10.80 -11.53 14.46
N ASN A 65 -10.54 -12.78 14.84
CA ASN A 65 -9.33 -13.50 14.40
C ASN A 65 -9.27 -13.65 12.88
N LYS A 66 -10.40 -13.91 12.22
CA LYS A 66 -10.50 -13.92 10.75
C LYS A 66 -10.21 -12.54 10.14
N LEU A 67 -10.75 -11.47 10.72
CA LEU A 67 -10.52 -10.09 10.29
C LEU A 67 -9.03 -9.71 10.41
N ARG A 68 -8.42 -9.91 11.59
CA ARG A 68 -6.99 -9.68 11.85
C ARG A 68 -6.12 -10.46 10.87
N LYS A 69 -6.39 -11.76 10.68
CA LYS A 69 -5.64 -12.61 9.72
C LYS A 69 -5.78 -12.13 8.27
N ARG A 70 -6.94 -11.60 7.87
CA ARG A 70 -7.14 -11.02 6.52
C ARG A 70 -6.32 -9.73 6.36
N LEU A 71 -6.41 -8.81 7.32
CA LEU A 71 -5.64 -7.57 7.29
C LEU A 71 -4.13 -7.82 7.27
N LEU A 72 -3.61 -8.73 8.11
CA LEU A 72 -2.19 -9.10 8.10
C LEU A 72 -1.75 -9.67 6.76
N ARG A 73 -2.58 -10.50 6.13
CA ARG A 73 -2.29 -11.04 4.80
C ARG A 73 -2.21 -9.93 3.76
N ASN A 74 -3.15 -9.00 3.77
CA ASN A 74 -3.17 -7.87 2.84
C ASN A 74 -1.94 -6.98 3.03
N VAL A 75 -1.55 -6.69 4.27
CA VAL A 75 -0.35 -5.90 4.57
C VAL A 75 0.92 -6.62 4.12
N ARG A 76 1.06 -7.92 4.45
CA ARG A 76 2.21 -8.71 4.03
C ARG A 76 2.30 -8.80 2.51
N GLN A 77 1.18 -9.04 1.84
CA GLN A 77 1.13 -9.08 0.39
C GLN A 77 1.56 -7.73 -0.22
N ALA A 78 1.10 -6.60 0.31
CA ALA A 78 1.54 -5.29 -0.19
C ALA A 78 3.05 -5.07 0.05
N ILE A 79 3.58 -5.49 1.21
CA ILE A 79 5.01 -5.41 1.50
C ILE A 79 5.82 -6.22 0.47
N ASP A 80 5.36 -7.42 0.14
CA ASP A 80 6.01 -8.35 -0.80
C ASP A 80 5.89 -7.84 -2.26
N ASP A 81 4.67 -7.59 -2.74
CA ASP A 81 4.36 -7.21 -4.12
C ASP A 81 5.07 -5.91 -4.55
N PHE A 82 5.25 -4.97 -3.62
CA PHE A 82 5.89 -3.67 -3.88
C PHE A 82 7.35 -3.58 -3.36
N GLY A 83 7.92 -4.70 -2.89
CA GLY A 83 9.32 -4.75 -2.41
C GLY A 83 9.62 -3.71 -1.33
N MET A 84 8.73 -3.57 -0.35
CA MET A 84 8.82 -2.51 0.66
C MET A 84 9.98 -2.71 1.64
N LEU A 85 10.52 -3.92 1.80
CA LEU A 85 11.64 -4.20 2.71
C LEU A 85 13.03 -4.00 2.11
N ASN A 86 13.16 -3.76 0.80
CA ASN A 86 14.43 -3.77 0.08
C ASN A 86 15.49 -2.84 0.71
N GLY A 87 16.39 -3.42 1.52
CA GLY A 87 17.46 -2.71 2.23
C GLY A 87 17.01 -1.79 3.36
N GLN A 88 15.72 -1.77 3.69
CA GLN A 88 15.17 -0.90 4.73
C GLN A 88 15.49 -1.47 6.11
N LYS A 89 15.87 -0.59 7.04
CA LYS A 89 16.22 -0.95 8.43
C LYS A 89 15.31 -0.25 9.43
N ARG A 90 14.86 0.97 9.15
CA ARG A 90 14.07 1.76 10.09
C ARG A 90 12.97 2.57 9.40
N TRP A 91 11.75 2.50 9.94
CA TRP A 91 10.56 3.13 9.39
C TRP A 91 9.94 4.14 10.37
N LEU A 92 9.63 5.32 9.86
CA LEU A 92 8.81 6.32 10.54
C LEU A 92 7.33 6.08 10.21
N ILE A 93 6.52 5.75 11.20
CA ILE A 93 5.09 5.46 11.02
C ILE A 93 4.27 6.73 11.34
N GLY A 94 3.61 7.30 10.33
CA GLY A 94 2.77 8.48 10.52
C GLY A 94 1.46 8.13 11.24
N VAL A 95 1.32 8.56 12.50
CA VAL A 95 0.12 8.33 13.34
C VAL A 95 -0.66 9.63 13.48
N SER A 96 -1.79 9.72 12.78
CA SER A 96 -2.65 10.93 12.78
C SER A 96 -3.67 10.95 13.92
N GLY A 97 -3.89 9.82 14.60
CA GLY A 97 -4.97 9.62 15.57
C GLY A 97 -6.26 9.09 14.96
N GLY A 98 -6.28 8.86 13.63
CA GLY A 98 -7.40 8.21 12.94
C GLY A 98 -7.31 6.68 12.98
N LYS A 99 -8.46 6.04 12.72
CA LYS A 99 -8.65 4.57 12.70
C LYS A 99 -7.60 3.85 11.85
N ASP A 100 -7.27 4.39 10.68
CA ASP A 100 -6.39 3.75 9.70
C ASP A 100 -4.93 3.81 10.15
N SER A 101 -4.53 4.93 10.77
CA SER A 101 -3.16 5.12 11.27
C SER A 101 -2.85 4.25 12.50
N TYR A 102 -3.82 4.08 13.42
CA TYR A 102 -3.68 3.12 14.52
C TYR A 102 -3.68 1.67 14.03
N SER A 103 -4.56 1.35 13.08
CA SER A 103 -4.62 0.00 12.50
C SER A 103 -3.32 -0.35 11.78
N LEU A 104 -2.73 0.57 11.03
CA LEU A 104 -1.40 0.41 10.43
C LEU A 104 -0.35 0.09 11.50
N LEU A 105 -0.26 0.90 12.56
CA LEU A 105 0.72 0.70 13.63
C LEU A 105 0.56 -0.68 14.27
N ALA A 106 -0.66 -1.07 14.63
CA ALA A 106 -0.94 -2.37 15.21
C ALA A 106 -0.57 -3.53 14.28
N LEU A 107 -0.94 -3.47 13.00
CA LEU A 107 -0.64 -4.53 12.04
C LEU A 107 0.88 -4.66 11.78
N LEU A 108 1.64 -3.56 11.77
CA LEU A 108 3.10 -3.61 11.63
C LEU A 108 3.77 -4.18 12.89
N ILE A 109 3.31 -3.79 14.08
CA ILE A 109 3.80 -4.38 15.35
C ILE A 109 3.50 -5.88 15.39
N ASP A 110 2.33 -6.31 14.89
CA ASP A 110 1.97 -7.73 14.77
C ASP A 110 2.97 -8.50 13.90
N LEU A 111 3.26 -7.96 12.70
CA LEU A 111 4.21 -8.59 11.78
C LEU A 111 5.62 -8.62 12.38
N LYS A 112 6.03 -7.57 13.10
CA LYS A 112 7.31 -7.51 13.79
C LYS A 112 7.40 -8.55 14.91
N TRP A 113 6.37 -8.67 15.74
CA TRP A 113 6.29 -9.68 16.79
C TRP A 113 6.35 -11.11 16.24
N ARG A 114 5.78 -11.34 15.05
CA ARG A 114 5.87 -12.63 14.33
C ARG A 114 7.22 -12.88 13.65
N GLY A 115 8.16 -11.95 13.71
CA GLY A 115 9.44 -12.03 12.99
C GLY A 115 9.32 -11.84 11.47
N LEU A 116 8.17 -11.38 10.98
CA LEU A 116 7.89 -11.17 9.54
C LEU A 116 8.21 -9.75 9.07
N LEU A 117 8.63 -8.87 9.98
CA LEU A 117 8.96 -7.48 9.69
C LEU A 117 10.29 -7.10 10.37
N PRO A 118 11.43 -7.34 9.69
CA PRO A 118 12.77 -7.09 10.24
C PRO A 118 13.18 -5.62 10.13
N VAL A 119 12.32 -4.69 10.58
CA VAL A 119 12.60 -3.25 10.62
C VAL A 119 12.33 -2.66 12.00
N GLU A 120 13.08 -1.64 12.34
CA GLU A 120 12.78 -0.76 13.46
C GLU A 120 11.58 0.13 13.12
N LEU A 121 10.70 0.30 14.10
CA LEU A 121 9.48 1.10 13.95
C LEU A 121 9.54 2.24 14.96
N ILE A 122 9.37 3.46 14.49
CA ILE A 122 9.17 4.64 15.32
C ILE A 122 7.88 5.33 14.90
N ALA A 123 6.94 5.49 15.82
CA ALA A 123 5.70 6.21 15.56
C ALA A 123 5.95 7.72 15.58
N CYS A 124 5.30 8.46 14.68
CA CYS A 124 5.40 9.90 14.61
C CYS A 124 4.03 10.53 14.54
N ASN A 125 3.74 11.45 15.47
CA ASN A 125 2.62 12.36 15.34
C ASN A 125 3.13 13.77 15.01
N LEU A 126 2.44 14.42 14.07
CA LEU A 126 2.64 15.84 13.76
C LEU A 126 1.39 16.61 14.20
N ASP A 127 1.48 17.29 15.33
CA ASP A 127 0.51 18.30 15.76
C ASP A 127 0.69 19.54 14.88
N GLN A 128 -0.34 19.83 14.09
CA GLN A 128 -0.33 20.88 13.08
C GLN A 128 -0.80 22.26 13.60
N GLY A 129 -1.07 22.37 14.90
CA GLY A 129 -1.61 23.59 15.51
C GLY A 129 -3.10 23.79 15.28
N GLN A 130 -3.85 22.71 15.08
CA GLN A 130 -5.29 22.80 14.85
C GLN A 130 -6.02 23.18 16.15
N PRO A 131 -7.02 24.08 16.10
CA PRO A 131 -7.86 24.36 17.25
C PRO A 131 -8.49 23.09 17.80
N ASN A 132 -8.52 22.95 19.13
CA ASN A 132 -9.12 21.82 19.85
C ASN A 132 -8.49 20.45 19.59
N PHE A 133 -7.31 20.36 18.96
CA PHE A 133 -6.61 19.09 18.82
C PHE A 133 -6.21 18.54 20.21
N PRO A 134 -6.63 17.32 20.58
CA PRO A 134 -6.39 16.78 21.92
C PRO A 134 -4.94 16.26 22.04
N LYS A 135 -4.04 17.16 22.47
CA LYS A 135 -2.59 16.95 22.50
C LYS A 135 -2.11 15.76 23.35
N HIS A 136 -2.90 15.31 24.33
CA HIS A 136 -2.51 14.27 25.28
C HIS A 136 -2.83 12.85 24.78
N ILE A 137 -3.87 12.67 23.95
CA ILE A 137 -4.40 11.35 23.60
C ILE A 137 -3.34 10.46 22.94
N LEU A 138 -2.64 10.96 21.92
CA LEU A 138 -1.64 10.18 21.18
C LEU A 138 -0.37 9.89 21.99
N PRO A 139 0.27 10.89 22.64
CA PRO A 139 1.42 10.64 23.49
C PRO A 139 1.12 9.63 24.61
N ASP A 140 0.00 9.81 25.33
CA ASP A 140 -0.38 8.95 26.45
C ASP A 140 -0.64 7.51 25.96
N TYR A 141 -1.35 7.36 24.84
CA TYR A 141 -1.60 6.06 24.24
C TYR A 141 -0.30 5.37 23.81
N LEU A 142 0.56 6.04 23.04
CA LEU A 142 1.82 5.47 22.53
C LEU A 142 2.77 5.09 23.68
N ALA A 143 2.82 5.91 24.74
CA ALA A 143 3.56 5.59 25.96
C ALA A 143 2.99 4.35 26.67
N SER A 144 1.65 4.25 26.80
CA SER A 144 0.99 3.11 27.48
C SER A 144 1.25 1.76 26.81
N ILE A 145 1.49 1.74 25.49
CA ILE A 145 1.80 0.55 24.70
C ILE A 145 3.31 0.33 24.49
N GLY A 146 4.17 1.19 25.07
CA GLY A 146 5.62 1.04 25.02
C GLY A 146 6.24 1.18 23.62
N VAL A 147 5.60 1.91 22.71
CA VAL A 147 6.10 2.12 21.34
C VAL A 147 7.02 3.34 21.32
N ALA A 148 8.22 3.18 20.73
CA ALA A 148 9.12 4.30 20.47
C ALA A 148 8.42 5.33 19.57
N HIS A 149 8.40 6.59 20.00
CA HIS A 149 7.63 7.60 19.28
C HIS A 149 8.23 9.01 19.37
N ARG A 150 7.90 9.83 18.36
CA ARG A 150 8.22 11.25 18.26
C ARG A 150 6.93 12.05 18.13
N ILE A 151 6.70 12.97 19.06
CA ILE A 151 5.62 13.96 18.97
C ILE A 151 6.23 15.27 18.53
N GLU A 152 5.80 15.78 17.38
CA GLU A 152 6.30 17.04 16.82
C GLU A 152 5.17 18.05 16.70
N TYR A 153 5.42 19.28 17.17
CA TYR A 153 4.51 20.40 16.98
C TYR A 153 5.02 21.34 15.88
N ARG A 154 4.19 21.65 14.90
CA ARG A 154 4.42 22.68 13.87
C ARG A 154 3.11 23.33 13.48
N ASP A 155 2.98 24.65 13.66
CA ASP A 155 1.78 25.36 13.23
C ASP A 155 1.71 25.53 11.70
N THR A 156 1.32 24.46 11.02
CA THR A 156 1.02 24.50 9.58
C THR A 156 -0.39 24.99 9.31
N TYR A 157 -1.28 24.93 10.31
CA TYR A 157 -2.68 25.31 10.15
C TYR A 157 -2.83 26.81 9.89
N SER A 158 -2.18 27.65 10.69
CA SER A 158 -2.20 29.11 10.50
C SER A 158 -1.58 29.50 9.15
N ILE A 159 -0.47 28.86 8.76
CA ILE A 159 0.18 29.08 7.46
C ILE A 159 -0.77 28.76 6.30
N VAL A 160 -1.51 27.66 6.37
CA VAL A 160 -2.48 27.29 5.32
C VAL A 160 -3.61 28.30 5.24
N LYS A 161 -4.15 28.73 6.38
CA LYS A 161 -5.21 29.75 6.43
C LYS A 161 -4.76 31.09 5.87
N GLU A 162 -3.53 31.50 6.16
CA GLU A 162 -2.96 32.76 5.68
C GLU A 162 -2.72 32.73 4.17
N LYS A 163 -2.15 31.63 3.66
CA LYS A 163 -1.68 31.54 2.27
C LYS A 163 -2.72 31.10 1.26
N VAL A 164 -3.81 30.48 1.69
CA VAL A 164 -4.87 30.03 0.77
C VAL A 164 -5.94 31.13 0.67
N PRO A 165 -6.20 31.67 -0.54
CA PRO A 165 -7.24 32.65 -0.76
C PRO A 165 -8.63 32.14 -0.34
N ALA A 166 -9.55 33.05 -0.08
CA ALA A 166 -10.96 32.70 0.16
C ALA A 166 -11.53 31.91 -1.02
N GLY A 167 -12.12 30.74 -0.75
CA GLY A 167 -12.60 29.81 -1.79
C GLY A 167 -11.55 28.84 -2.34
N GLY A 168 -10.27 28.99 -1.94
CA GLY A 168 -9.21 28.07 -2.33
C GLY A 168 -9.19 26.77 -1.52
N THR A 169 -8.58 25.74 -2.11
CA THR A 169 -8.41 24.43 -1.47
C THR A 169 -7.30 24.44 -0.41
N TYR A 170 -7.64 24.05 0.82
CA TYR A 170 -6.68 23.92 1.92
C TYR A 170 -5.85 22.63 1.84
N CYS A 171 -6.45 21.54 1.34
CA CYS A 171 -5.86 20.20 1.33
C CYS A 171 -4.51 20.14 0.59
N ALA A 172 -4.38 20.80 -0.56
CA ALA A 172 -3.15 20.77 -1.35
C ALA A 172 -1.93 21.31 -0.57
N LEU A 173 -2.05 22.50 0.03
CA LEU A 173 -0.95 23.11 0.79
C LEU A 173 -0.73 22.39 2.13
N CYS A 174 -1.81 22.06 2.85
CA CYS A 174 -1.74 21.31 4.10
C CYS A 174 -1.00 19.98 3.93
N SER A 175 -1.37 19.21 2.90
CA SER A 175 -0.76 17.92 2.60
C SER A 175 0.73 18.04 2.23
N ARG A 176 1.12 19.10 1.51
CA ARG A 176 2.53 19.39 1.18
C ARG A 176 3.35 19.72 2.44
N LEU A 177 2.87 20.64 3.27
CA LEU A 177 3.55 21.03 4.51
C LEU A 177 3.66 19.87 5.50
N ARG A 178 2.61 19.06 5.63
CA ARG A 178 2.62 17.84 6.45
C ARG A 178 3.69 16.87 5.98
N ARG A 179 3.71 16.55 4.68
CA ARG A 179 4.71 15.63 4.12
C ARG A 179 6.13 16.15 4.29
N GLY A 180 6.38 17.43 4.02
CA GLY A 180 7.71 18.02 4.19
C GLY A 180 8.23 17.91 5.63
N ASN A 181 7.37 18.14 6.63
CA ASN A 181 7.74 17.95 8.03
C ASN A 181 8.00 16.48 8.37
N LEU A 182 7.18 15.55 7.87
CA LEU A 182 7.39 14.12 8.11
C LEU A 182 8.67 13.60 7.46
N TYR A 183 9.05 14.09 6.28
CA TYR A 183 10.34 13.76 5.65
C TYR A 183 11.52 14.26 6.47
N ARG A 184 11.45 15.52 6.96
CA ARG A 184 12.47 16.05 7.86
C ARG A 184 12.62 15.19 9.11
N ILE A 185 11.51 14.86 9.78
CA ILE A 185 11.55 14.02 10.99
C ILE A 185 12.11 12.62 10.68
N ALA A 186 11.74 12.04 9.55
CA ALA A 186 12.26 10.73 9.14
C ALA A 186 13.80 10.77 9.01
N ARG A 187 14.36 11.85 8.46
CA ARG A 187 15.82 12.05 8.37
C ARG A 187 16.46 12.24 9.73
N GLU A 188 15.87 13.08 10.58
CA GLU A 188 16.36 13.32 11.94
C GLU A 188 16.40 12.03 12.76
N GLU A 189 15.44 11.13 12.55
CA GLU A 189 15.33 9.83 13.22
C GLU A 189 16.08 8.69 12.49
N GLY A 190 16.80 8.99 11.40
CA GLY A 190 17.56 8.00 10.62
C GLY A 190 16.69 6.90 10.01
N CYS A 191 15.46 7.23 9.59
CA CYS A 191 14.53 6.33 8.94
C CYS A 191 14.76 6.29 7.43
N ASP A 192 14.62 5.11 6.83
CA ASP A 192 14.70 4.89 5.38
C ASP A 192 13.36 5.13 4.67
N ALA A 193 12.26 5.10 5.44
CA ALA A 193 10.90 5.26 4.93
C ALA A 193 9.96 6.03 5.86
N LEU A 194 9.03 6.74 5.24
CA LEU A 194 7.79 7.21 5.85
C LEU A 194 6.64 6.25 5.48
N VAL A 195 5.97 5.69 6.48
CA VAL A 195 4.87 4.74 6.30
C VAL A 195 3.54 5.39 6.69
N LEU A 196 2.56 5.34 5.79
CA LEU A 196 1.29 6.05 5.94
C LEU A 196 0.10 5.09 5.82
N GLY A 197 -0.95 5.34 6.61
CA GLY A 197 -2.14 4.51 6.71
C GLY A 197 -3.14 4.65 5.55
N HIS A 198 -2.66 4.90 4.33
CA HIS A 198 -3.55 4.98 3.16
C HIS A 198 -3.98 3.59 2.71
N HIS A 199 -5.28 3.40 2.54
CA HIS A 199 -5.89 2.10 2.26
C HIS A 199 -6.41 1.98 0.82
N ARG A 200 -7.03 0.83 0.48
CA ARG A 200 -7.53 0.54 -0.88
C ARG A 200 -8.42 1.64 -1.43
N GLU A 201 -9.38 2.10 -0.63
CA GLU A 201 -10.32 3.13 -1.05
C GLU A 201 -9.62 4.47 -1.29
N ASP A 202 -8.63 4.87 -0.48
CA ASP A 202 -7.82 6.08 -0.78
C ASP A 202 -7.15 6.00 -2.17
N ILE A 203 -6.63 4.82 -2.52
CA ILE A 203 -6.00 4.53 -3.82
C ILE A 203 -7.04 4.64 -4.94
N LEU A 204 -8.22 4.05 -4.77
CA LEU A 204 -9.29 4.12 -5.76
C LEU A 204 -9.85 5.55 -5.91
N GLU A 205 -10.08 6.26 -4.80
CA GLU A 205 -10.51 7.66 -4.81
C GLU A 205 -9.51 8.52 -5.56
N THR A 206 -8.21 8.34 -5.29
CA THR A 206 -7.14 9.06 -6.01
C THR A 206 -7.13 8.72 -7.50
N PHE A 207 -7.33 7.45 -7.85
CA PHE A 207 -7.45 7.04 -9.24
C PHE A 207 -8.60 7.75 -9.94
N PHE A 208 -9.80 7.73 -9.35
CA PHE A 208 -10.97 8.35 -9.98
C PHE A 208 -10.88 9.88 -10.03
N MET A 209 -10.31 10.53 -9.02
CA MET A 209 -10.02 11.96 -9.09
C MET A 209 -9.10 12.28 -10.27
N ASN A 210 -8.00 11.55 -10.43
CA ASN A 210 -7.09 11.74 -11.57
C ASN A 210 -7.73 11.38 -12.91
N PHE A 211 -8.61 10.38 -12.93
CA PHE A 211 -9.29 9.95 -14.13
C PHE A 211 -10.31 11.00 -14.61
N PHE A 212 -11.20 11.46 -13.74
CA PHE A 212 -12.27 12.39 -14.08
C PHE A 212 -11.80 13.84 -14.23
N HIS A 213 -10.89 14.30 -13.38
CA HIS A 213 -10.49 15.71 -13.35
C HIS A 213 -9.09 15.94 -13.92
N GLY A 214 -8.21 14.94 -13.80
CA GLY A 214 -6.82 15.04 -14.25
C GLY A 214 -6.55 14.50 -15.67
N GLY A 215 -7.49 13.75 -16.26
CA GLY A 215 -7.30 13.06 -17.55
C GLY A 215 -6.14 12.06 -17.54
N ARG A 216 -5.83 11.44 -16.39
CA ARG A 216 -4.66 10.58 -16.19
C ARG A 216 -5.04 9.23 -15.59
N LEU A 217 -4.46 8.16 -16.13
CA LEU A 217 -4.49 6.82 -15.52
C LEU A 217 -3.41 6.72 -14.43
N ALA A 218 -3.64 7.38 -13.31
CA ALA A 218 -2.70 7.43 -12.20
C ALA A 218 -3.42 7.32 -10.86
N THR A 219 -2.83 6.58 -9.92
CA THR A 219 -3.27 6.50 -8.52
C THR A 219 -2.14 6.93 -7.58
N MET A 220 -2.39 6.94 -6.27
CA MET A 220 -1.28 7.00 -5.31
C MET A 220 -0.54 5.66 -5.31
N PRO A 221 0.78 5.65 -5.56
CA PRO A 221 1.54 4.42 -5.59
C PRO A 221 1.69 3.83 -4.18
N ALA A 222 1.68 2.50 -4.06
CA ALA A 222 1.88 1.82 -2.77
C ALA A 222 3.31 2.04 -2.21
N LYS A 223 4.28 2.23 -3.10
CA LYS A 223 5.67 2.62 -2.80
C LYS A 223 6.10 3.76 -3.72
N LEU A 224 6.67 4.81 -3.16
CA LEU A 224 7.17 5.98 -3.89
C LEU A 224 8.55 6.34 -3.36
N VAL A 225 9.47 6.74 -4.23
CA VAL A 225 10.69 7.46 -3.82
C VAL A 225 10.37 8.94 -3.81
N ASN A 226 10.74 9.66 -2.75
CA ASN A 226 10.54 11.10 -2.70
C ASN A 226 11.40 11.83 -3.75
N ASP A 227 11.10 13.11 -3.98
CA ASP A 227 11.77 13.90 -5.03
C ASP A 227 13.28 14.05 -4.80
N GLU A 228 13.72 14.03 -3.54
CA GLU A 228 15.14 14.11 -3.16
C GLU A 228 15.89 12.76 -3.31
N GLY A 229 15.18 11.65 -3.51
CA GLY A 229 15.77 10.34 -3.76
C GLY A 229 16.27 9.60 -2.52
N ASP A 230 16.11 10.16 -1.32
CA ASP A 230 16.71 9.67 -0.08
C ASP A 230 15.74 8.93 0.85
N LEU A 231 14.42 9.05 0.62
CA LEU A 231 13.39 8.39 1.41
C LEU A 231 12.37 7.69 0.53
N THR A 232 11.81 6.60 1.05
CA THR A 232 10.62 6.00 0.46
C THR A 232 9.34 6.33 1.24
N VAL A 233 8.22 6.45 0.53
CA VAL A 233 6.88 6.53 1.12
C VAL A 233 6.16 5.21 0.88
N LEU A 234 5.77 4.55 1.96
CA LEU A 234 5.17 3.22 1.94
C LEU A 234 3.71 3.29 2.40
N ARG A 235 2.84 2.53 1.73
CA ARG A 235 1.42 2.40 2.04
C ARG A 235 1.04 0.92 2.17
N PRO A 236 1.41 0.25 3.28
CA PRO A 236 1.19 -1.19 3.42
C PRO A 236 -0.29 -1.59 3.48
N LEU A 237 -1.20 -0.64 3.75
CA LEU A 237 -2.64 -0.86 3.73
C LEU A 237 -3.24 -0.84 2.30
N ALA A 238 -2.43 -0.81 1.25
CA ALA A 238 -2.90 -0.70 -0.15
C ALA A 238 -3.99 -1.73 -0.53
N TYR A 239 -3.95 -2.94 0.05
CA TYR A 239 -4.95 -3.99 -0.17
C TYR A 239 -6.00 -4.08 0.93
N ALA A 240 -5.93 -3.28 1.99
CA ALA A 240 -6.88 -3.31 3.10
C ALA A 240 -8.14 -2.49 2.76
N ALA A 241 -9.31 -3.07 3.03
CA ALA A 241 -10.60 -2.40 2.88
C ALA A 241 -10.86 -1.44 4.05
N GLU A 242 -11.42 -0.26 3.77
CA GLU A 242 -11.81 0.71 4.80
C GLU A 242 -12.74 0.10 5.86
N ASP A 243 -13.75 -0.67 5.43
CA ASP A 243 -14.71 -1.31 6.35
C ASP A 243 -14.04 -2.30 7.30
N ASP A 244 -12.99 -2.97 6.85
CA ASP A 244 -12.23 -3.90 7.68
C ASP A 244 -11.38 -3.15 8.70
N LEU A 245 -10.75 -2.04 8.29
CA LEU A 245 -10.00 -1.16 9.19
C LEU A 245 -10.92 -0.52 10.23
N ALA A 246 -12.12 -0.10 9.85
CA ALA A 246 -13.12 0.44 10.76
C ALA A 246 -13.55 -0.60 11.81
N LYS A 247 -13.88 -1.84 11.38
CA LYS A 247 -14.21 -2.94 12.29
C LYS A 247 -13.04 -3.31 13.21
N PHE A 248 -11.83 -3.34 12.67
CA PHE A 248 -10.63 -3.66 13.42
C PHE A 248 -10.33 -2.60 14.47
N ALA A 249 -10.38 -1.31 14.09
CA ALA A 249 -10.16 -0.20 15.02
C ALA A 249 -11.21 -0.15 16.13
N ALA A 250 -12.48 -0.38 15.81
CA ALA A 250 -13.56 -0.46 16.79
C ALA A 250 -13.35 -1.63 17.78
N ALA A 251 -13.00 -2.81 17.26
CA ALA A 251 -12.73 -3.99 18.09
C ALA A 251 -11.49 -3.83 18.98
N MET A 252 -10.47 -3.11 18.50
CA MET A 252 -9.26 -2.78 19.26
C MET A 252 -9.46 -1.61 20.24
N GLN A 253 -10.60 -0.93 20.19
CA GLN A 253 -10.94 0.23 21.03
C GLN A 253 -9.89 1.34 21.00
N PHE A 254 -9.35 1.65 19.82
CA PHE A 254 -8.36 2.72 19.69
C PHE A 254 -8.95 4.07 20.12
N PRO A 255 -8.16 4.94 20.79
CA PRO A 255 -8.59 6.28 21.17
C PRO A 255 -8.54 7.19 19.93
N ILE A 256 -9.58 7.08 19.09
CA ILE A 256 -9.70 7.83 17.83
C ILE A 256 -9.87 9.32 18.14
N ILE A 257 -9.01 10.12 17.52
CA ILE A 257 -9.11 11.58 17.55
C ILE A 257 -10.02 12.02 16.39
N PRO A 258 -11.18 12.66 16.66
CA PRO A 258 -12.00 13.21 15.60
C PRO A 258 -11.23 14.34 14.89
N CYS A 259 -11.29 14.37 13.56
CA CYS A 259 -10.62 15.38 12.76
C CYS A 259 -11.67 16.06 11.88
N ASP A 260 -12.09 17.25 12.30
CA ASP A 260 -13.11 18.05 11.59
C ASP A 260 -12.48 19.05 10.60
N LEU A 261 -11.18 18.90 10.31
CA LEU A 261 -10.41 19.94 9.64
C LEU A 261 -10.71 20.10 8.14
N CYS A 262 -11.20 19.05 7.48
CA CYS A 262 -11.17 18.96 6.02
C CYS A 262 -12.56 19.16 5.40
N GLY A 263 -13.11 20.37 5.56
CA GLY A 263 -14.35 20.82 4.90
C GLY A 263 -14.16 21.59 3.58
N SER A 264 -12.99 21.52 2.93
CA SER A 264 -12.68 22.28 1.69
C SER A 264 -13.25 21.62 0.42
N GLN A 265 -13.21 22.32 -0.73
CA GLN A 265 -13.69 21.84 -2.04
C GLN A 265 -13.11 20.47 -2.47
N ASP A 266 -11.83 20.18 -2.22
CA ASP A 266 -11.27 18.83 -2.43
C ASP A 266 -11.96 17.74 -1.59
N GLY A 267 -12.48 18.13 -0.43
CA GLY A 267 -13.35 17.28 0.39
C GLY A 267 -14.62 16.95 -0.37
N LEU A 268 -15.21 17.86 -1.14
CA LEU A 268 -16.39 17.59 -1.95
C LEU A 268 -16.11 16.60 -3.08
N GLU A 269 -15.01 16.78 -3.83
CA GLU A 269 -14.64 15.84 -4.91
C GLU A 269 -14.28 14.46 -4.35
N ARG A 270 -13.48 14.40 -3.28
CA ARG A 270 -13.15 13.13 -2.63
C ARG A 270 -14.38 12.46 -2.04
N ASN A 271 -15.26 13.21 -1.38
CA ASN A 271 -16.52 12.68 -0.85
C ASN A 271 -17.43 12.17 -1.98
N ALA A 272 -17.45 12.84 -3.14
CA ALA A 272 -18.19 12.37 -4.31
C ALA A 272 -17.61 11.04 -4.83
N MET A 273 -16.28 10.91 -4.92
CA MET A 273 -15.64 9.65 -5.32
C MET A 273 -15.91 8.54 -4.31
N LYS A 274 -15.85 8.85 -3.01
CA LYS A 274 -16.17 7.91 -1.93
C LYS A 274 -17.62 7.43 -2.02
N ALA A 275 -18.57 8.35 -2.24
CA ALA A 275 -19.98 8.03 -2.42
C ALA A 275 -20.22 7.15 -3.65
N MET A 276 -19.57 7.48 -4.78
CA MET A 276 -19.63 6.68 -6.00
C MET A 276 -19.10 5.25 -5.77
N LEU A 277 -17.94 5.11 -5.12
CA LEU A 277 -17.35 3.81 -4.81
C LEU A 277 -18.22 3.00 -3.85
N ALA A 278 -18.84 3.65 -2.86
CA ALA A 278 -19.78 3.00 -1.94
C ALA A 278 -21.03 2.49 -2.66
N ASP A 279 -21.61 3.31 -3.54
CA ASP A 279 -22.78 2.92 -4.35
C ASP A 279 -22.47 1.76 -5.31
N ILE A 280 -21.32 1.80 -5.99
CA ILE A 280 -20.87 0.71 -6.87
C ILE A 280 -20.73 -0.60 -6.07
N GLU A 281 -20.11 -0.56 -4.90
CA GLU A 281 -19.92 -1.74 -4.06
C GLU A 281 -21.26 -2.28 -3.52
N ALA A 282 -22.20 -1.39 -3.17
CA ALA A 282 -23.53 -1.80 -2.73
C ALA A 282 -24.34 -2.48 -3.83
N ARG A 283 -24.27 -1.97 -5.08
CA ARG A 283 -24.96 -2.54 -6.23
C ARG A 283 -24.26 -3.79 -6.80
N MET A 284 -22.93 -3.84 -6.68
CA MET A 284 -22.09 -4.90 -7.26
C MET A 284 -20.94 -5.27 -6.29
N PRO A 285 -21.19 -6.11 -5.28
CA PRO A 285 -20.18 -6.49 -4.30
C PRO A 285 -18.89 -7.06 -4.92
N GLY A 286 -17.75 -6.68 -4.37
CA GLY A 286 -16.42 -7.08 -4.82
C GLY A 286 -15.85 -6.23 -5.96
N ARG A 287 -16.49 -5.13 -6.34
CA ARG A 287 -16.03 -4.27 -7.45
C ARG A 287 -14.88 -3.38 -7.06
N LYS A 288 -14.78 -2.95 -5.80
CA LYS A 288 -13.58 -2.25 -5.32
C LYS A 288 -12.32 -3.13 -5.47
N ASP A 289 -12.42 -4.43 -5.19
CA ASP A 289 -11.31 -5.38 -5.38
C ASP A 289 -10.94 -5.57 -6.86
N THR A 290 -11.95 -5.74 -7.72
CA THR A 290 -11.72 -5.82 -9.17
C THR A 290 -11.07 -4.56 -9.72
N MET A 291 -11.53 -3.38 -9.29
CA MET A 291 -10.96 -2.09 -9.72
C MET A 291 -9.50 -1.95 -9.28
N LEU A 292 -9.19 -2.24 -8.02
CA LEU A 292 -7.82 -2.16 -7.52
C LEU A 292 -6.90 -3.13 -8.28
N ARG A 293 -7.37 -4.36 -8.53
CA ARG A 293 -6.65 -5.35 -9.33
C ARG A 293 -6.39 -4.86 -10.76
N ALA A 294 -7.36 -4.19 -11.38
CA ALA A 294 -7.20 -3.63 -12.72
C ALA A 294 -6.06 -2.60 -12.79
N LEU A 295 -5.82 -1.83 -11.72
CA LEU A 295 -4.70 -0.88 -11.65
C LEU A 295 -3.32 -1.57 -11.72
N GLY A 296 -3.23 -2.84 -11.35
CA GLY A 296 -2.01 -3.66 -11.47
C GLY A 296 -1.90 -4.44 -12.80
N HIS A 297 -2.88 -4.34 -13.70
CA HIS A 297 -2.95 -5.12 -14.95
C HIS A 297 -3.15 -4.21 -16.17
N ALA A 298 -2.16 -3.36 -16.45
CA ALA A 298 -2.13 -2.54 -17.65
C ALA A 298 -1.63 -3.34 -18.86
N ASN A 299 -2.30 -3.17 -20.02
CA ASN A 299 -1.81 -3.66 -21.30
C ASN A 299 -1.34 -2.46 -22.15
N PRO A 300 -0.01 -2.22 -22.27
CA PRO A 300 0.54 -1.09 -23.01
C PRO A 300 -0.07 -0.86 -24.39
N SER A 301 -0.29 -1.93 -25.18
CA SER A 301 -0.84 -1.81 -26.54
C SER A 301 -2.31 -1.39 -26.59
N HIS A 302 -3.01 -1.44 -25.46
CA HIS A 302 -4.41 -1.02 -25.33
C HIS A 302 -4.55 0.31 -24.60
N LEU A 303 -3.42 0.89 -24.15
CA LEU A 303 -3.36 2.23 -23.60
C LEU A 303 -2.93 3.16 -24.74
N LEU A 304 -3.72 4.20 -25.03
CA LEU A 304 -3.56 5.11 -26.17
C LEU A 304 -2.32 6.04 -26.06
N ASP A 305 -1.22 5.54 -25.52
CA ASP A 305 0.03 6.26 -25.28
C ASP A 305 1.15 5.71 -26.20
N PRO A 306 1.47 6.42 -27.31
CA PRO A 306 2.55 6.03 -28.21
C PRO A 306 3.95 6.00 -27.59
N LYS A 307 4.14 6.62 -26.41
CA LYS A 307 5.41 6.54 -25.67
C LYS A 307 5.52 5.26 -24.86
N LEU A 308 4.39 4.68 -24.47
CA LEU A 308 4.32 3.43 -23.73
C LEU A 308 4.31 2.21 -24.66
N PHE A 309 3.74 2.35 -25.86
CA PHE A 309 3.70 1.30 -26.87
C PHE A 309 3.92 1.85 -28.28
N ASP A 310 4.83 1.23 -29.04
CA ASP A 310 5.13 1.64 -30.41
C ASP A 310 4.06 1.11 -31.39
N PHE A 311 3.02 1.90 -31.59
CA PHE A 311 1.96 1.60 -32.56
C PHE A 311 2.43 1.64 -34.02
N GLN A 312 3.48 2.39 -34.35
CA GLN A 312 3.95 2.51 -35.74
C GLN A 312 4.65 1.24 -36.22
N SER A 313 5.20 0.45 -35.28
CA SER A 313 5.79 -0.85 -35.59
C SER A 313 4.77 -1.95 -35.99
N LEU A 314 3.47 -1.73 -35.74
CA LEU A 314 2.44 -2.72 -36.05
C LEU A 314 2.24 -2.86 -37.56
N THR A 315 2.64 -3.99 -38.10
CA THR A 315 2.46 -4.34 -39.51
C THR A 315 1.79 -5.70 -39.66
N THR A 316 0.99 -5.89 -40.71
CA THR A 316 0.38 -7.18 -41.03
C THR A 316 1.40 -8.05 -41.75
N GLN A 317 1.68 -9.24 -41.22
CA GLN A 317 2.40 -10.26 -41.98
C GLN A 317 1.40 -11.01 -42.85
N LYS A 318 1.59 -10.99 -44.18
CA LYS A 318 0.87 -11.92 -45.05
C LYS A 318 1.33 -13.35 -44.71
N PRO A 319 0.42 -14.32 -44.60
CA PRO A 319 0.81 -15.71 -44.38
C PRO A 319 1.76 -16.14 -45.49
N GLN A 320 2.92 -16.68 -45.12
CA GLN A 320 3.86 -17.25 -46.08
C GLN A 320 3.13 -18.40 -46.79
N THR A 321 2.94 -18.27 -48.10
CA THR A 321 2.51 -19.37 -48.96
C THR A 321 3.61 -20.43 -48.87
N VAL A 322 3.33 -21.50 -48.14
CA VAL A 322 4.16 -22.70 -48.16
C VAL A 322 3.99 -23.29 -49.56
N GLU A 323 4.98 -23.15 -50.42
CA GLU A 323 5.00 -23.87 -51.70
C GLU A 323 4.95 -25.37 -51.38
N PRO A 324 4.05 -26.14 -52.02
CA PRO A 324 4.01 -27.57 -51.82
C PRO A 324 5.35 -28.16 -52.28
N LEU A 325 5.99 -28.95 -51.42
CA LEU A 325 7.16 -29.75 -51.82
C LEU A 325 6.74 -30.66 -52.99
N SER A 326 7.40 -30.45 -54.13
CA SER A 326 7.26 -31.24 -55.36
C SER A 326 7.89 -32.62 -55.25
#